data_AF-A0A1N6EDM5-F1
#
_entry.id   AF-A0A1N6EDM5-F1
#
_cell.length_a   1.000
_cell.length_b   1.000
_cell.length_c   1.000
_cell.angle_alpha   90.00
_cell.angle_beta   90.00
_cell.angle_gamma   90.00
#
_symmetry.space_group_name_H-M   'P 1'
#
loop_
_entity.id
_entity.type
_entity.pdbx_description
1 polymer ?
#
loop_
_entity_poly.entity_id
_entity_poly.type
_entity_poly.pdbx_seq_one_letter_code
_entity_poly.pdbx_strand_id
1 'polypeptide(L)'
;MNCYQAKAGELTKSWYVIDATDLVVGRLAAQIAPILMGKHRPTYTPHIDTGDFVIVTNVDKVVFTGKKWQQKSYQRYSGHPGGQKDEVAWKLFQRRPERILQLAVQRMMPKNKIGRHMLGKLKLYAGSQHPHQAQAPLPLDGIFGRPAPAGGLFVPKAIPQAPRVKVEAPKVEDTPATAAAEQVSTTTPDATPAAE
;
A
#
# COMPACT_ATOMS: atom_id res chain seq x y z
N MET A 1 -41.27 -30.74 10.24
CA MET A 1 -39.81 -30.85 10.46
C MET A 1 -39.21 -29.47 10.24
N ASN A 2 -38.43 -28.96 11.19
CA ASN A 2 -37.81 -27.64 11.08
C ASN A 2 -36.33 -27.79 10.74
N CYS A 3 -35.81 -26.92 9.88
CA CYS A 3 -34.39 -26.87 9.57
C CYS A 3 -33.58 -26.46 10.80
N TYR A 4 -32.36 -26.98 10.91
CA TYR A 4 -31.43 -26.63 11.98
C TYR A 4 -31.17 -25.12 12.01
N GLN A 5 -31.24 -24.52 13.20
CA GLN A 5 -30.88 -23.13 13.47
C GLN A 5 -29.80 -23.14 14.55
N ALA A 6 -28.69 -22.45 14.28
CA ALA A 6 -27.65 -22.26 15.29
C ALA A 6 -28.22 -21.53 16.53
N LYS A 7 -27.64 -21.76 17.70
CA LYS A 7 -27.94 -20.99 18.92
C LYS A 7 -26.79 -20.07 19.27
N ALA A 8 -27.11 -18.84 19.67
CA ALA A 8 -26.11 -17.89 20.14
C ALA A 8 -25.52 -18.39 21.47
N GLY A 9 -24.25 -18.79 21.46
CA GLY A 9 -23.51 -19.28 22.65
C GLY A 9 -23.01 -20.71 22.54
N GLU A 10 -23.60 -21.53 21.67
CA GLU A 10 -23.17 -22.93 21.47
C GLU A 10 -21.99 -23.04 20.49
N LEU A 11 -21.78 -22.02 19.65
CA LEU A 11 -20.72 -22.04 18.66
C LEU A 11 -19.35 -21.68 19.24
N THR A 12 -18.45 -22.65 19.24
CA THR A 12 -17.03 -22.45 19.48
C THR A 12 -16.41 -21.68 18.33
N LYS A 13 -15.75 -20.55 18.62
CA LYS A 13 -15.06 -19.75 17.61
C LYS A 13 -13.59 -20.17 17.55
N SER A 14 -13.12 -20.50 16.37
CA SER A 14 -11.73 -20.83 16.11
C SER A 14 -10.95 -19.57 15.73
N TRP A 15 -9.64 -19.62 15.94
CA TRP A 15 -8.72 -18.58 15.50
C TRP A 15 -7.88 -19.11 14.35
N TYR A 16 -7.74 -18.30 13.32
CA TYR A 16 -6.92 -18.61 12.15
C TYR A 16 -5.83 -17.55 11.96
N VAL A 17 -4.65 -17.97 11.54
CA VAL A 17 -3.54 -17.08 11.16
C VAL A 17 -3.20 -17.30 9.69
N ILE A 18 -3.07 -16.20 8.96
CA ILE A 18 -2.64 -16.18 7.56
C ILE A 18 -1.44 -15.24 7.42
N ASP A 19 -0.39 -15.69 6.75
CA ASP A 19 0.71 -14.84 6.28
C ASP A 19 0.31 -14.20 4.94
N ALA A 20 0.36 -12.87 4.86
CA ALA A 20 -0.02 -12.13 3.65
C ALA A 20 1.12 -11.89 2.66
N THR A 21 2.32 -12.42 2.93
CA THR A 21 3.49 -12.27 2.07
C THR A 21 3.23 -12.79 0.65
N ASP A 22 3.49 -11.93 -0.35
CA ASP A 22 3.31 -12.21 -1.78
C ASP A 22 1.88 -12.59 -2.22
N LEU A 23 0.89 -12.40 -1.33
CA LEU A 23 -0.51 -12.69 -1.65
C LEU A 23 -1.20 -11.50 -2.31
N VAL A 24 -2.04 -11.81 -3.30
CA VAL A 24 -2.85 -10.81 -3.99
C VAL A 24 -4.02 -10.37 -3.12
N VAL A 25 -4.09 -9.07 -2.80
CA VAL A 25 -5.10 -8.46 -1.90
C VAL A 25 -6.53 -8.96 -2.14
N GLY A 26 -6.96 -9.04 -3.41
CA GLY A 26 -8.32 -9.44 -3.75
C GLY A 26 -8.62 -10.92 -3.47
N ARG A 27 -7.66 -11.81 -3.74
CA ARG A 27 -7.82 -13.25 -3.50
C ARG A 27 -7.77 -13.56 -2.00
N LEU A 28 -6.83 -12.92 -1.30
CA LEU A 28 -6.73 -13.00 0.16
C LEU A 28 -8.04 -12.54 0.82
N ALA A 29 -8.61 -11.41 0.40
CA ALA A 29 -9.88 -10.94 0.94
C ALA A 29 -11.05 -11.92 0.66
N ALA A 30 -11.08 -12.53 -0.52
CA ALA A 30 -12.10 -13.51 -0.89
C ALA A 30 -12.02 -14.82 -0.08
N GLN A 31 -10.83 -15.19 0.40
CA GLN A 31 -10.64 -16.31 1.32
C GLN A 31 -11.04 -15.97 2.75
N ILE A 32 -10.69 -14.76 3.22
CA ILE A 32 -10.96 -14.32 4.59
C ILE A 32 -12.46 -14.10 4.82
N ALA A 33 -13.18 -13.51 3.86
CA ALA A 33 -14.57 -13.09 4.07
C ALA A 33 -15.53 -14.27 4.39
N PRO A 34 -15.50 -15.42 3.70
CA PRO A 34 -16.29 -16.60 4.05
C PRO A 34 -16.01 -17.15 5.44
N ILE A 35 -14.76 -17.06 5.91
CA ILE A 35 -14.36 -17.52 7.25
C ILE A 35 -14.96 -16.60 8.32
N LEU A 36 -14.84 -15.28 8.13
CA LEU A 36 -15.46 -14.27 9.01
C LEU A 36 -17.00 -14.34 9.03
N MET A 37 -17.61 -14.76 7.92
CA MET A 37 -19.07 -14.98 7.84
C MET A 37 -19.49 -16.35 8.40
N GLY A 38 -18.57 -17.29 8.61
CA GLY A 38 -18.88 -18.65 9.06
C GLY A 38 -19.45 -19.56 7.96
N LYS A 39 -19.36 -19.17 6.68
CA LYS A 39 -19.88 -19.95 5.54
C LYS A 39 -19.13 -21.26 5.29
N HIS A 40 -17.94 -21.41 5.88
CA HIS A 40 -17.17 -22.66 5.83
C HIS A 40 -17.75 -23.74 6.74
N ARG A 41 -18.63 -23.38 7.69
CA ARG A 41 -19.27 -24.33 8.61
C ARG A 41 -20.62 -24.80 8.05
N PRO A 42 -20.97 -26.08 8.22
CA PRO A 42 -22.29 -26.59 7.82
C PRO A 42 -23.43 -26.02 8.69
N THR A 43 -23.12 -25.55 9.89
CA THR A 43 -24.06 -24.93 10.84
C THR A 43 -24.32 -23.45 10.56
N TYR A 44 -24.06 -22.96 9.35
CA TYR A 44 -24.23 -21.55 9.00
C TYR A 44 -25.70 -21.14 9.05
N THR A 45 -25.96 -20.06 9.79
CA THR A 45 -27.30 -19.48 9.91
C THR A 45 -27.21 -17.98 9.62
N PRO A 46 -27.90 -17.44 8.59
CA PRO A 46 -27.67 -16.07 8.10
C PRO A 46 -27.87 -14.94 9.12
N HIS A 47 -28.76 -15.14 10.09
CA HIS A 47 -29.10 -14.13 11.10
C HIS A 47 -28.25 -14.25 12.38
N ILE A 48 -27.39 -15.26 12.48
CA ILE A 48 -26.53 -15.52 13.64
C ILE A 48 -25.08 -15.42 13.22
N ASP A 49 -24.25 -14.83 14.08
CA ASP A 49 -22.83 -14.69 13.83
C ASP A 49 -22.06 -15.99 14.14
N THR A 50 -21.93 -16.85 13.14
CA THR A 50 -21.25 -18.15 13.22
C THR A 50 -19.78 -18.11 12.75
N GLY A 51 -19.24 -16.92 12.49
CA GLY A 51 -17.89 -16.76 11.95
C GLY A 51 -16.76 -16.86 12.95
N ASP A 52 -15.56 -17.07 12.41
CA ASP A 52 -14.33 -17.27 13.19
C ASP A 52 -13.42 -16.03 13.20
N PHE A 53 -12.41 -16.04 14.06
CA PHE A 53 -11.40 -14.99 14.11
C PHE A 53 -10.30 -15.26 13.09
N VAL A 54 -9.89 -14.21 12.39
CA VAL A 54 -8.81 -14.28 11.40
C VAL A 54 -7.79 -13.21 11.71
N ILE A 55 -6.56 -13.65 11.91
CA ILE A 55 -5.38 -12.84 12.09
C ILE A 55 -4.60 -12.88 10.78
N VAL A 56 -4.25 -11.71 10.26
CA VAL A 56 -3.39 -11.58 9.09
C VAL A 56 -2.11 -10.87 9.50
N THR A 57 -0.98 -11.49 9.21
CA THR A 57 0.38 -10.97 9.45
C THR A 57 1.02 -10.53 8.14
N ASN A 58 2.09 -9.71 8.21
CA ASN A 58 2.83 -9.21 7.04
C ASN A 58 1.94 -8.49 6.00
N VAL A 59 0.98 -7.68 6.46
CA VAL A 59 0.08 -6.95 5.55
C VAL A 59 0.83 -5.88 4.73
N ASP A 60 2.05 -5.54 5.13
CA ASP A 60 3.01 -4.71 4.40
C ASP A 60 3.65 -5.40 3.18
N LYS A 61 3.43 -6.71 2.98
CA LYS A 61 3.97 -7.48 1.85
C LYS A 61 2.92 -7.96 0.86
N VAL A 62 1.70 -7.42 0.94
CA VAL A 62 0.64 -7.75 -0.01
C VAL A 62 0.91 -7.17 -1.39
N VAL A 63 0.47 -7.89 -2.41
CA VAL A 63 0.75 -7.54 -3.81
C VAL A 63 -0.53 -7.09 -4.52
N PHE A 64 -0.41 -6.03 -5.32
CA PHE A 64 -1.36 -5.74 -6.39
C PHE A 64 -0.78 -6.12 -7.74
N THR A 65 -1.60 -6.71 -8.60
CA THR A 65 -1.20 -7.06 -9.96
C THR A 65 -1.31 -5.85 -10.91
N GLY A 66 -0.39 -5.76 -11.86
CA GLY A 66 -0.38 -4.73 -12.90
C GLY A 66 -0.16 -3.30 -12.36
N LYS A 67 -0.73 -2.29 -13.04
CA LYS A 67 -0.56 -0.87 -12.72
C LYS A 67 -1.49 -0.35 -11.60
N LYS A 68 -2.12 -1.26 -10.84
CA LYS A 68 -3.14 -0.92 -9.84
C LYS A 68 -2.61 -0.06 -8.70
N TRP A 69 -1.32 -0.16 -8.34
CA TRP A 69 -0.71 0.69 -7.32
C TRP A 69 -0.83 2.20 -7.62
N GLN A 70 -0.77 2.55 -8.90
CA GLN A 70 -0.84 3.94 -9.37
C GLN A 70 -2.26 4.34 -9.79
N GLN A 71 -2.99 3.42 -10.43
CA GLN A 71 -4.30 3.73 -11.00
C GLN A 71 -5.46 3.65 -10.00
N LYS A 72 -5.33 2.81 -8.96
CA LYS A 72 -6.42 2.63 -7.99
C LYS A 72 -6.42 3.78 -6.99
N SER A 73 -7.52 4.54 -6.98
CA SER A 73 -7.79 5.56 -5.96
C SER A 73 -8.78 5.06 -4.92
N TYR A 74 -8.58 5.49 -3.68
CA TYR A 74 -9.46 5.31 -2.55
C TYR A 74 -10.09 6.66 -2.23
N GLN A 75 -11.38 6.78 -2.50
CA GLN A 75 -12.14 8.00 -2.27
C GLN A 75 -12.84 7.95 -0.92
N ARG A 76 -12.90 9.11 -0.25
CA ARG A 76 -13.74 9.33 0.92
C ARG A 76 -14.34 10.73 0.88
N TYR A 77 -15.56 10.86 1.38
CA TYR A 77 -16.23 12.13 1.52
C TYR A 77 -16.42 12.45 3.00
N SER A 78 -16.18 13.70 3.38
CA SER A 78 -16.29 14.15 4.77
C SER A 78 -17.71 14.58 5.17
N GLY A 79 -18.63 14.77 4.22
CA GLY A 79 -19.98 15.27 4.47
C GLY A 79 -20.18 16.75 4.12
N HIS A 80 -19.11 17.54 4.06
CA HIS A 80 -19.14 18.98 3.75
C HIS A 80 -18.89 19.25 2.26
N PRO A 81 -19.48 20.32 1.66
CA PRO A 81 -19.22 20.72 0.28
C PRO A 81 -17.72 20.84 -0.01
N GLY A 82 -17.25 20.28 -1.14
CA GLY A 82 -15.82 20.21 -1.49
C GLY A 82 -14.99 19.25 -0.64
N GLY A 83 -15.61 18.48 0.26
CA GLY A 83 -14.95 17.60 1.22
C GLY A 83 -14.54 16.22 0.69
N GLN A 84 -14.45 16.04 -0.63
CA GLN A 84 -14.00 14.79 -1.25
C GLN A 84 -12.47 14.71 -1.19
N LYS A 85 -11.95 13.58 -0.72
CA LYS A 85 -10.52 13.29 -0.64
C LYS A 85 -10.25 11.97 -1.33
N ASP A 86 -9.38 12.05 -2.34
CA ASP A 86 -8.94 10.90 -3.11
C ASP A 86 -7.48 10.59 -2.78
N GLU A 87 -7.20 9.33 -2.50
CA GLU A 87 -5.85 8.87 -2.17
C GLU A 87 -5.49 7.64 -3.01
N VAL A 88 -4.39 7.73 -3.74
CA VAL A 88 -3.87 6.61 -4.54
C VAL A 88 -3.39 5.47 -3.66
N ALA A 89 -3.53 4.23 -4.17
CA ALA A 89 -3.25 3.01 -3.41
C ALA A 89 -1.83 2.97 -2.82
N TRP A 90 -0.81 3.39 -3.57
CA TRP A 90 0.57 3.43 -3.09
C TRP A 90 0.74 4.36 -1.87
N LYS A 91 0.09 5.53 -1.88
CA LYS A 91 0.16 6.51 -0.80
C LYS A 91 -0.57 6.02 0.44
N LEU A 92 -1.74 5.39 0.25
CA LEU A 92 -2.48 4.76 1.33
C LEU A 92 -1.66 3.64 1.99
N PHE A 93 -0.96 2.84 1.17
CA PHE A 93 -0.14 1.73 1.63
C PHE A 93 1.02 2.17 2.52
N GLN A 94 1.75 3.21 2.12
CA GLN A 94 2.84 3.78 2.92
C GLN A 94 2.36 4.29 4.28
N ARG A 95 1.17 4.88 4.34
CA ARG A 95 0.64 5.43 5.60
C ARG A 95 0.03 4.35 6.49
N ARG A 96 -0.82 3.48 5.92
CA ARG A 96 -1.61 2.47 6.63
C ARG A 96 -1.86 1.26 5.73
N PRO A 97 -0.94 0.28 5.66
CA PRO A 97 -1.08 -0.88 4.78
C PRO A 97 -2.33 -1.72 5.14
N GLU A 98 -2.63 -1.86 6.43
CA GLU A 98 -3.80 -2.56 6.95
C GLU A 98 -5.12 -2.07 6.34
N ARG A 99 -5.23 -0.76 6.06
CA ARG A 99 -6.46 -0.16 5.57
C ARG A 99 -6.86 -0.70 4.20
N ILE A 100 -5.89 -1.09 3.38
CA ILE A 100 -6.13 -1.64 2.04
C ILE A 100 -6.89 -2.96 2.14
N LEU A 101 -6.39 -3.87 2.97
CA LEU A 101 -6.99 -5.19 3.17
C LEU A 101 -8.30 -5.10 3.94
N GLN A 102 -8.36 -4.22 4.96
CA GLN A 102 -9.59 -3.94 5.70
C GLN A 102 -10.72 -3.47 4.77
N LEU A 103 -10.44 -2.53 3.86
CA LEU A 103 -11.42 -2.01 2.89
C LEU A 103 -11.83 -3.05 1.85
N ALA A 104 -10.93 -3.97 1.48
CA ALA A 104 -11.23 -5.07 0.57
C ALA A 104 -12.20 -6.06 1.23
N VAL A 105 -11.88 -6.52 2.44
CA VAL A 105 -12.73 -7.44 3.19
C VAL A 105 -14.08 -6.79 3.54
N GLN A 106 -14.08 -5.54 4.00
CA GLN A 106 -15.30 -4.80 4.32
C GLN A 106 -16.29 -4.76 3.15
N ARG A 107 -15.79 -4.62 1.92
CA ARG A 107 -16.62 -4.58 0.71
C ARG A 107 -17.15 -5.96 0.29
N MET A 108 -16.56 -7.05 0.77
CA MET A 108 -17.00 -8.43 0.54
C MET A 108 -18.00 -8.93 1.59
N MET A 109 -18.27 -8.14 2.62
CA MET A 109 -19.16 -8.49 3.73
C MET A 109 -20.57 -7.88 3.57
N PRO A 110 -21.60 -8.47 4.21
CA PRO A 110 -22.94 -7.90 4.22
C PRO A 110 -22.93 -6.52 4.89
N LYS A 111 -23.63 -5.55 4.28
CA LYS A 111 -23.72 -4.16 4.76
C LYS A 111 -24.81 -4.00 5.83
N ASN A 112 -24.73 -4.79 6.89
CA ASN A 112 -25.69 -4.77 8.00
C ASN A 112 -24.97 -4.63 9.36
N LYS A 113 -25.74 -4.52 10.45
CA LYS A 113 -25.18 -4.42 11.82
C LYS A 113 -24.30 -5.63 12.14
N ILE A 114 -24.76 -6.84 11.81
CA ILE A 114 -24.03 -8.10 12.02
C ILE A 114 -22.68 -8.09 11.28
N GLY A 115 -22.64 -7.66 10.03
CA GLY A 115 -21.42 -7.58 9.22
C GLY A 115 -20.38 -6.65 9.82
N ARG A 116 -20.81 -5.57 10.49
CA ARG A 116 -19.91 -4.70 11.26
C ARG A 116 -19.30 -5.42 12.47
N HIS A 117 -20.07 -6.26 13.16
CA HIS A 117 -19.56 -7.10 14.25
C HIS A 117 -18.58 -8.17 13.74
N MET A 118 -18.92 -8.85 12.65
CA MET A 118 -18.04 -9.83 11.99
C MET A 118 -16.71 -9.19 11.57
N LEU A 119 -16.72 -7.94 11.07
CA LEU A 119 -15.49 -7.23 10.69
C LEU A 119 -14.56 -6.99 11.89
N GLY A 120 -15.13 -6.82 13.09
CA GLY A 120 -14.35 -6.69 14.33
C GLY A 120 -13.50 -7.92 14.69
N LYS A 121 -13.80 -9.08 14.09
CA LYS A 121 -13.03 -10.32 14.26
C LYS A 121 -11.78 -10.40 13.39
N LEU A 122 -11.69 -9.55 12.36
CA LEU A 122 -10.50 -9.45 11.53
C LEU A 122 -9.42 -8.65 12.28
N LYS A 123 -8.27 -9.27 12.51
CA LYS A 123 -7.08 -8.62 13.09
C LYS A 123 -6.01 -8.54 12.02
N LEU A 124 -5.52 -7.34 11.76
CA LEU A 124 -4.51 -7.06 10.73
C LEU A 124 -3.26 -6.52 11.41
N TYR A 125 -2.11 -7.06 11.05
CA TYR A 125 -0.82 -6.60 11.54
C TYR A 125 0.12 -6.35 10.36
N ALA A 126 0.75 -5.19 10.34
CA ALA A 126 1.79 -4.90 9.37
C ALA A 126 3.01 -5.83 9.55
N GLY A 127 3.40 -6.15 10.78
CA GLY A 127 4.54 -7.03 11.06
C GLY A 127 4.22 -8.52 11.03
N SER A 128 5.24 -9.35 11.25
CA SER A 128 5.13 -10.80 11.36
C SER A 128 4.54 -11.27 12.69
N GLN A 129 4.66 -10.46 13.74
CA GLN A 129 4.21 -10.80 15.08
C GLN A 129 2.80 -10.29 15.37
N HIS A 130 2.06 -11.07 16.16
CA HIS A 130 0.73 -10.74 16.65
C HIS A 130 0.63 -11.06 18.16
N PRO A 131 -0.11 -10.28 18.95
CA PRO A 131 -0.22 -10.45 20.41
C PRO A 131 -1.15 -11.60 20.84
N HIS A 132 -1.83 -12.27 19.91
CA HIS A 132 -2.88 -13.25 20.20
C HIS A 132 -2.40 -14.70 20.34
N GLN A 133 -1.16 -14.91 20.82
CA GLN A 133 -0.58 -16.25 21.00
C GLN A 133 -1.38 -17.13 21.98
N ALA A 134 -2.00 -16.52 23.00
CA ALA A 134 -2.82 -17.23 23.99
C ALA A 134 -4.05 -17.93 23.39
N GLN A 135 -4.45 -17.56 22.18
CA GLN A 135 -5.65 -18.09 21.51
C GLN A 135 -5.35 -19.32 20.62
N ALA A 136 -4.10 -19.78 20.58
CA ALA A 136 -3.63 -20.95 19.82
C ALA A 136 -4.18 -20.98 18.37
N PRO A 137 -3.86 -19.98 17.54
CA PRO A 137 -4.41 -19.88 16.20
C PRO A 137 -3.93 -21.00 15.29
N LEU A 138 -4.85 -21.52 14.47
CA LEU A 138 -4.59 -22.51 13.44
C LEU A 138 -4.01 -21.82 12.19
N PRO A 139 -2.86 -22.26 11.67
CA PRO A 139 -2.35 -21.72 10.41
C PRO A 139 -3.29 -22.11 9.26
N LEU A 140 -3.60 -21.13 8.40
CA LEU A 140 -4.30 -21.36 7.15
C LEU A 140 -3.42 -20.96 5.98
N ASP A 141 -3.31 -21.87 5.01
CA ASP A 141 -2.60 -21.60 3.76
C ASP A 141 -3.38 -20.58 2.94
N GLY A 142 -2.69 -19.53 2.48
CA GLY A 142 -3.24 -18.59 1.53
C GLY A 142 -3.49 -19.28 0.18
N ILE A 143 -4.62 -19.00 -0.48
CA ILE A 143 -4.86 -19.51 -1.84
C ILE A 143 -3.90 -18.80 -2.81
N PHE A 144 -2.77 -19.44 -3.09
CA PHE A 144 -1.91 -19.14 -4.23
C PHE A 144 -2.65 -19.58 -5.50
N GLY A 145 -3.13 -18.65 -6.31
CA GLY A 145 -3.56 -19.00 -7.67
C GLY A 145 -2.62 -18.34 -8.65
N ARG A 146 -2.21 -19.10 -9.69
CA ARG A 146 -1.12 -18.85 -10.66
C ARG A 146 -0.12 -17.80 -10.17
N PRO A 147 1.14 -18.16 -9.85
CA PRO A 147 2.12 -17.20 -9.36
C PRO A 147 2.00 -15.94 -10.21
N ALA A 148 1.98 -14.76 -9.57
CA ALA A 148 2.23 -13.54 -10.33
C ALA A 148 3.41 -13.89 -11.23
N PRO A 149 3.26 -13.83 -12.58
CA PRO A 149 4.30 -14.31 -13.47
C PRO A 149 5.60 -13.71 -12.94
N ALA A 150 6.66 -14.50 -12.83
CA ALA A 150 7.90 -14.15 -12.12
C ALA A 150 8.64 -12.88 -12.63
N GLY A 151 7.95 -11.99 -13.37
CA GLY A 151 8.25 -10.59 -13.61
C GLY A 151 7.09 -9.67 -13.19
N GLY A 152 6.66 -9.73 -11.93
CA GLY A 152 5.90 -8.66 -11.29
C GLY A 152 6.74 -7.39 -11.20
N LEU A 153 6.87 -6.66 -12.33
CA LEU A 153 7.33 -5.27 -12.38
C LEU A 153 6.57 -4.49 -11.31
N PHE A 154 7.29 -3.74 -10.46
CA PHE A 154 6.75 -2.89 -9.38
C PHE A 154 6.46 -3.57 -8.02
N VAL A 155 7.51 -4.01 -7.33
CA VAL A 155 7.82 -3.29 -6.09
C VAL A 155 8.49 -2.00 -6.55
N PRO A 156 7.95 -0.79 -6.30
CA PRO A 156 8.72 0.41 -6.60
C PRO A 156 10.01 0.32 -5.77
N LYS A 157 11.15 0.12 -6.43
CA LYS A 157 12.45 0.38 -5.82
C LYS A 157 12.34 1.79 -5.26
N ALA A 158 12.63 1.96 -3.97
CA ALA A 158 12.71 3.29 -3.37
C ALA A 158 13.66 4.11 -4.26
N ILE A 159 13.11 5.06 -5.01
CA ILE A 159 13.92 5.99 -5.79
C ILE A 159 14.68 6.77 -4.71
N PRO A 160 16.03 6.74 -4.67
CA PRO A 160 16.75 7.64 -3.78
C PRO A 160 16.34 9.05 -4.18
N GLN A 161 15.67 9.77 -3.29
CA GLN A 161 15.37 11.17 -3.53
C GLN A 161 16.72 11.88 -3.60
N ALA A 162 17.14 12.28 -4.80
CA ALA A 162 18.30 13.14 -4.95
C ALA A 162 18.06 14.40 -4.12
N PRO A 163 19.07 14.89 -3.39
CA PRO A 163 18.92 16.11 -2.60
C PRO A 163 18.49 17.24 -3.53
N ARG A 164 17.38 17.92 -3.19
CA ARG A 164 16.89 19.08 -3.93
C ARG A 164 17.96 20.17 -3.86
N VAL A 165 18.71 20.36 -4.94
CA VAL A 165 19.55 21.54 -5.13
C VAL A 165 18.61 22.75 -5.28
N LYS A 166 18.76 23.74 -4.39
CA LYS A 166 18.07 25.03 -4.54
C LYS A 166 18.50 25.64 -5.87
N VAL A 167 17.56 25.85 -6.77
CA VAL A 167 17.79 26.68 -7.96
C VAL A 167 17.84 28.12 -7.47
N GLU A 168 19.05 28.67 -7.39
CA GLU A 168 19.27 30.10 -7.23
C GLU A 168 18.97 30.77 -8.57
N ALA A 169 18.10 31.79 -8.54
CA ALA A 169 17.64 32.49 -9.72
C ALA A 169 18.80 33.20 -10.44
N PRO A 170 18.84 33.23 -11.78
CA PRO A 170 19.86 33.98 -12.49
C PRO A 170 19.62 35.49 -12.28
N LYS A 171 20.57 36.14 -11.62
CA LYS A 171 20.65 37.60 -11.54
C LYS A 171 21.10 38.10 -12.92
N VAL A 172 20.19 38.79 -13.62
CA VAL A 172 20.51 39.59 -14.80
C VAL A 172 21.18 40.85 -14.29
N GLU A 173 22.47 41.03 -14.58
CA GLU A 173 23.16 42.31 -14.43
C GLU A 173 23.73 42.71 -15.79
N ASP A 174 23.31 43.90 -16.18
CA ASP A 174 23.55 44.57 -17.45
C ASP A 174 25.04 44.89 -17.65
N THR A 175 25.51 44.72 -18.88
CA THR A 175 26.70 45.45 -19.35
C THR A 175 26.36 46.94 -19.45
N PRO A 176 27.27 47.82 -19.01
CA PRO A 176 27.85 48.73 -20.00
C PRO A 176 29.34 49.05 -19.76
N ALA A 177 30.04 49.10 -20.89
CA ALA A 177 31.03 50.10 -21.31
C ALA A 177 32.05 50.71 -20.31
N THR A 178 33.32 50.61 -20.71
CA THR A 178 34.37 51.65 -20.68
C THR A 178 35.37 51.71 -19.51
N ALA A 179 36.65 51.81 -19.91
CA ALA A 179 37.83 52.42 -19.28
C ALA A 179 38.88 51.53 -18.56
N ALA A 180 40.03 51.45 -19.24
CA ALA A 180 41.37 51.83 -18.76
C ALA A 180 42.30 50.80 -18.07
N ALA A 181 43.56 50.86 -18.54
CA ALA A 181 44.85 50.50 -17.91
C ALA A 181 45.15 49.01 -17.71
N GLU A 182 46.36 48.46 -17.83
CA GLU A 182 47.73 48.87 -18.21
C GLU A 182 48.58 47.65 -17.84
N GLN A 183 49.40 47.05 -18.73
CA GLN A 183 50.65 46.25 -18.53
C GLN A 183 51.14 45.87 -19.95
N VAL A 184 52.10 46.52 -20.61
CA VAL A 184 53.58 46.52 -20.43
C VAL A 184 54.17 45.14 -20.10
N SER A 185 54.63 44.41 -21.13
CA SER A 185 55.94 43.73 -21.14
C SER A 185 56.25 43.09 -22.50
N THR A 186 57.17 43.71 -23.24
CA THR A 186 58.31 43.11 -23.96
C THR A 186 58.10 41.89 -24.87
N THR A 187 58.19 42.09 -26.19
CA THR A 187 59.03 41.24 -27.05
C THR A 187 59.52 42.03 -28.28
N THR A 188 60.84 42.01 -28.43
CA THR A 188 61.72 42.64 -29.41
C THR A 188 61.36 42.41 -30.88
N PRO A 189 61.59 43.38 -31.78
CA PRO A 189 62.03 43.08 -33.14
C PRO A 189 63.43 43.65 -33.36
N ASP A 190 64.39 42.77 -33.65
CA ASP A 190 65.73 43.16 -34.08
C ASP A 190 65.98 42.69 -35.52
N ALA A 191 66.53 43.63 -36.29
CA ALA A 191 67.28 43.58 -37.54
C ALA A 191 66.90 42.58 -38.66
N THR A 192 66.57 43.12 -39.84
CA THR A 192 67.56 43.32 -40.95
C THR A 192 66.83 43.71 -42.26
N PRO A 193 67.20 44.83 -42.92
CA PRO A 193 66.88 45.08 -44.33
C PRO A 193 68.12 44.87 -45.22
N ALA A 194 67.99 44.16 -46.36
CA ALA A 194 68.71 44.38 -47.63
C ALA A 194 68.71 43.14 -48.56
N ALA A 195 68.72 43.44 -49.88
CA ALA A 195 68.88 42.58 -51.07
C ALA A 195 67.62 41.79 -51.49
N GLU A 196 67.17 41.78 -52.75
CA GLU A 196 67.77 42.10 -54.06
C GLU A 196 66.65 42.49 -55.04
#